data_AF-A0A4P8XNE3-F1
#
_entry.id   AF-A0A4P8XNE3-F1
#
_cell.length_a   1.000
_cell.length_b   1.000
_cell.length_c   1.000
_cell.angle_alpha   90.00
_cell.angle_beta   90.00
_cell.angle_gamma   90.00
#
_symmetry.space_group_name_H-M   'P 1'
#
loop_
_entity.id
_entity.type
_entity.pdbx_description
1 polymer ?
#
loop_
_entity_poly.entity_id
_entity_poly.type
_entity_poly.pdbx_seq_one_letter_code
_entity_poly.pdbx_strand_id
1 'polypeptide(L)'
;MEMSFHATTICAVRHNGKSAIAGDGQVTFGQNVVMKQTAKKVRRLYRGQVVAGFAGSVADAITLFEKFEGKLEEYQGNLQRAAVELAREWRQDRILHKLEALMIVMDQSGMLLISGGGEIIEPDDEVLAIGSGGNFALSAGRALKRHAVHLEAADIAKEALLIASEVCVYTNSNIIVEEV
;
A
#
# COMPACT_ATOMS: atom_id res chain seq x y z
N MET A 1 5.95 -20.57 -19.86
CA MET A 1 5.17 -20.38 -18.62
C MET A 1 5.65 -19.09 -18.01
N GLU A 2 4.77 -18.12 -17.84
CA GLU A 2 5.15 -16.80 -17.31
C GLU A 2 5.57 -16.95 -15.85
N MET A 3 6.84 -16.66 -15.54
CA MET A 3 7.40 -16.75 -14.19
C MET A 3 7.18 -15.42 -13.46
N SER A 4 5.92 -15.10 -13.13
CA SER A 4 5.56 -13.89 -12.41
C SER A 4 5.16 -14.20 -10.96
N PHE A 5 5.35 -13.23 -10.07
CA PHE A 5 4.84 -13.27 -8.71
C PHE A 5 3.61 -12.35 -8.62
N HIS A 6 2.53 -12.85 -8.03
CA HIS A 6 1.41 -12.01 -7.66
C HIS A 6 1.71 -11.28 -6.35
N ALA A 7 1.32 -10.01 -6.30
CA ALA A 7 1.55 -9.15 -5.16
C ALA A 7 0.42 -9.26 -4.14
N THR A 8 0.80 -9.26 -2.87
CA THR A 8 -0.10 -9.00 -1.73
C THR A 8 -1.01 -7.80 -2.00
N THR A 9 -2.20 -7.83 -1.42
CA THR A 9 -3.16 -6.74 -1.42
C THR A 9 -2.91 -5.83 -0.24
N ILE A 10 -2.89 -4.53 -0.49
CA ILE A 10 -2.71 -3.49 0.53
C ILE A 10 -3.89 -2.52 0.41
N CYS A 11 -4.47 -2.15 1.55
CA CYS A 11 -5.58 -1.20 1.65
C CYS A 11 -5.23 -0.16 2.70
N ALA A 12 -5.35 1.12 2.36
CA ALA A 12 -5.14 2.23 3.27
C ALA A 12 -6.42 3.07 3.36
N VAL A 13 -6.75 3.48 4.57
CA VAL A 13 -7.98 4.19 4.89
C VAL A 13 -7.64 5.29 5.88
N ARG A 14 -8.15 6.48 5.60
CA ARG A 14 -8.25 7.55 6.58
C ARG A 14 -9.72 7.77 6.91
N HIS A 15 -10.04 7.79 8.19
CA HIS A 15 -11.42 7.91 8.68
C HIS A 15 -11.43 8.50 10.08
N ASN A 16 -12.32 9.46 10.32
CA ASN A 16 -12.47 10.16 11.61
C ASN A 16 -11.15 10.72 12.19
N GLY A 17 -10.27 11.24 11.32
CA GLY A 17 -8.97 11.80 11.73
C GLY A 17 -7.91 10.76 12.10
N LYS A 18 -8.18 9.46 11.91
CA LYS A 18 -7.21 8.37 12.08
C LYS A 18 -6.81 7.78 10.74
N SER A 19 -5.59 7.28 10.66
CA SER A 19 -4.99 6.70 9.47
C SER A 19 -4.60 5.24 9.74
N ALA A 20 -5.02 4.33 8.86
CA ALA A 20 -4.62 2.94 8.93
C ALA A 20 -4.29 2.37 7.55
N ILE A 21 -3.30 1.49 7.52
CA ILE A 21 -2.95 0.71 6.33
C ILE A 21 -2.79 -0.75 6.71
N ALA A 22 -3.44 -1.59 5.94
CA ALA A 22 -3.46 -3.02 6.13
C ALA A 22 -2.89 -3.72 4.90
N GLY A 23 -2.32 -4.90 5.09
CA GLY A 23 -1.87 -5.76 4.01
C GLY A 23 -2.05 -7.23 4.35
N ASP A 24 -2.36 -8.04 3.34
CA ASP A 24 -2.38 -9.49 3.48
C ASP A 24 -0.97 -10.10 3.35
N GLY A 25 -0.86 -11.40 3.62
CA GLY A 25 0.41 -12.10 3.66
C GLY A 25 0.69 -13.02 2.46
N GLN A 26 -0.21 -13.13 1.49
CA GLN A 26 -0.08 -14.11 0.42
C GLN A 26 0.98 -13.70 -0.63
N VAL A 27 1.86 -14.64 -0.95
CA VAL A 27 2.76 -14.57 -2.10
C VAL A 27 2.50 -15.78 -2.97
N THR A 28 1.99 -15.55 -4.18
CA THR A 28 1.74 -16.60 -5.17
C THR A 28 2.74 -16.51 -6.31
N PHE A 29 3.35 -17.64 -6.65
CA PHE A 29 4.25 -17.80 -7.78
C PHE A 29 3.54 -18.47 -8.95
N GLY A 30 3.70 -17.90 -10.15
CA GLY A 30 2.88 -18.27 -11.29
C GLY A 30 1.40 -18.09 -10.96
N GLN A 31 0.54 -18.86 -11.61
CA GLN A 31 -0.90 -18.68 -11.47
C GLN A 31 -1.51 -19.42 -10.28
N ASN A 32 -0.81 -20.37 -9.66
CA ASN A 32 -1.43 -21.39 -8.81
C ASN A 32 -0.60 -21.87 -7.60
N VAL A 33 0.65 -21.45 -7.42
CA VAL A 33 1.50 -21.95 -6.32
C VAL A 33 1.64 -20.90 -5.22
N VAL A 34 0.99 -21.11 -4.08
CA VAL A 34 1.18 -20.25 -2.90
C VAL A 34 2.52 -20.59 -2.24
N MET A 35 3.44 -19.62 -2.22
CA MET A 35 4.80 -19.77 -1.69
C MET A 35 4.93 -19.30 -0.25
N LYS A 36 4.16 -18.29 0.15
CA LYS A 36 4.16 -17.73 1.50
C LYS A 36 2.77 -17.19 1.84
N GLN A 37 2.39 -17.27 3.10
CA GLN A 37 1.08 -16.80 3.58
C GLN A 37 1.16 -15.65 4.59
N THR A 38 2.36 -15.26 5.02
CA THR A 38 2.61 -14.30 6.11
C THR A 38 3.64 -13.23 5.73
N ALA A 39 3.64 -12.80 4.47
CA ALA A 39 4.45 -11.65 4.05
C ALA A 39 4.05 -10.38 4.80
N LYS A 40 5.01 -9.49 5.03
CA LYS A 40 4.76 -8.16 5.62
C LYS A 40 5.28 -7.13 4.64
N LYS A 41 4.38 -6.47 3.90
CA LYS A 41 4.73 -5.43 2.91
C LYS A 41 4.27 -4.03 3.30
N VAL A 42 3.84 -3.89 4.55
CA VAL A 42 3.56 -2.63 5.22
C VAL A 42 4.70 -2.36 6.19
N ARG A 43 5.25 -1.15 6.18
CA ARG A 43 6.40 -0.75 6.98
C ARG A 43 6.24 0.67 7.50
N ARG A 44 6.61 0.87 8.77
CA ARG A 44 6.77 2.19 9.38
C ARG A 44 8.08 2.84 8.95
N LEU A 45 8.01 4.11 8.60
CA LEU A 45 9.12 4.97 8.19
C LEU A 45 9.11 6.25 9.02
N TYR A 46 10.19 7.04 8.92
CA TYR A 46 10.31 8.38 9.49
C TYR A 46 9.91 8.41 10.97
N ARG A 47 10.67 7.67 11.79
CA ARG A 47 10.45 7.56 13.25
C ARG A 47 9.04 7.09 13.64
N GLY A 48 8.40 6.33 12.75
CA GLY A 48 7.06 5.76 12.96
C GLY A 48 5.91 6.71 12.65
N GLN A 49 6.18 7.90 12.13
CA GLN A 49 5.18 8.92 11.78
C GLN A 49 4.59 8.74 10.37
N VAL A 50 5.20 7.87 9.56
CA VAL A 50 4.73 7.54 8.21
C VAL A 50 4.60 6.03 8.12
N VAL A 51 3.56 5.54 7.46
CA VAL A 51 3.46 4.13 7.08
C VAL A 51 3.38 4.03 5.57
N ALA A 52 4.13 3.08 5.01
CA ALA A 52 4.17 2.81 3.59
C ALA A 52 3.83 1.34 3.30
N GLY A 53 3.17 1.12 2.17
CA GLY A 53 2.83 -0.21 1.65
C GLY A 53 3.22 -0.33 0.19
N PHE A 54 3.81 -1.47 -0.19
CA PHE A 54 4.28 -1.71 -1.56
C PHE A 54 3.79 -3.03 -2.14
N ALA A 55 3.13 -2.99 -3.29
CA ALA A 55 2.58 -4.17 -3.96
C ALA A 55 3.47 -4.67 -5.11
N GLY A 56 4.73 -4.98 -4.80
CA GLY A 56 5.70 -5.52 -5.77
C GLY A 56 6.70 -6.50 -5.15
N SER A 57 7.88 -6.63 -5.75
CA SER A 57 8.92 -7.52 -5.21
C SER A 57 9.46 -7.00 -3.87
N VAL A 58 10.01 -7.89 -3.04
CA VAL A 58 10.58 -7.50 -1.74
C VAL A 58 11.83 -6.65 -1.92
N ALA A 59 12.65 -6.93 -2.94
CA ALA A 59 13.87 -6.17 -3.21
C ALA A 59 13.54 -4.72 -3.58
N ASP A 60 12.58 -4.53 -4.49
CA ASP A 60 12.16 -3.18 -4.91
C ASP A 60 11.52 -2.41 -3.74
N ALA A 61 10.72 -3.10 -2.90
CA ALA A 61 10.13 -2.50 -1.71
C ALA A 61 11.19 -1.92 -0.78
N ILE A 62 12.25 -2.68 -0.50
CA ILE A 62 13.34 -2.25 0.38
C ILE A 62 14.00 -1.00 -0.19
N THR A 63 14.38 -1.02 -1.48
CA THR A 63 15.02 0.11 -2.13
C THR A 63 14.15 1.37 -2.14
N LEU A 64 12.86 1.24 -2.45
CA LEU A 64 11.95 2.38 -2.51
C LEU A 64 11.64 2.94 -1.12
N PHE A 65 11.51 2.08 -0.09
CA PHE A 65 11.35 2.53 1.29
C PHE A 65 12.58 3.29 1.79
N GLU A 66 13.79 2.79 1.52
CA GLU A 66 15.03 3.48 1.90
C GLU A 66 15.18 4.84 1.20
N LYS A 67 14.91 4.90 -0.10
CA LYS A 67 14.90 6.17 -0.85
C LYS A 67 13.86 7.14 -0.28
N PHE A 68 12.65 6.66 -0.01
CA PHE A 68 11.58 7.50 0.52
C PHE A 68 11.87 7.99 1.93
N GLU A 69 12.44 7.15 2.80
CA GLU A 69 12.87 7.54 4.14
C GLU A 69 13.94 8.65 4.08
N GLY A 70 14.91 8.53 3.17
CA GLY A 70 15.86 9.60 2.89
C GLY A 70 15.20 10.91 2.43
N LYS A 71 14.17 10.85 1.58
CA LYS A 71 13.39 12.03 1.18
C LYS A 71 12.58 12.62 2.33
N LEU A 72 12.00 11.81 3.20
CA LEU A 72 11.31 12.29 4.39
C LEU A 72 12.29 13.01 5.34
N GLU A 73 13.51 12.51 5.50
CA GLU A 73 14.55 13.19 6.28
C GLU A 73 14.98 14.52 5.63
N GLU A 74 15.24 14.53 4.33
CA GLU A 74 15.63 15.71 3.55
C GLU A 74 14.58 16.84 3.65
N TYR A 75 13.30 16.48 3.58
CA TYR A 75 12.17 17.43 3.59
C TYR A 75 11.44 17.51 4.93
N GLN A 76 12.09 17.12 6.03
CA GLN A 76 11.59 17.28 7.41
C GLN A 76 10.16 16.72 7.62
N GLY A 77 9.89 15.55 7.03
CA GLY A 77 8.61 14.85 7.16
C GLY A 77 7.51 15.35 6.25
N ASN A 78 7.78 16.26 5.32
CA ASN A 78 6.77 16.72 4.36
C ASN A 78 6.44 15.59 3.36
N LEU A 79 5.31 14.91 3.58
CA LEU A 79 4.88 13.75 2.81
C LEU A 79 4.73 14.05 1.31
N GLN A 80 4.04 15.13 0.96
CA GLN A 80 3.82 15.52 -0.44
C GLN A 80 5.14 15.85 -1.14
N ARG A 81 6.02 16.62 -0.49
CA ARG A 81 7.31 16.98 -1.10
C ARG A 81 8.21 15.76 -1.26
N ALA A 82 8.30 14.91 -0.25
CA ALA A 82 9.06 13.67 -0.32
C ALA A 82 8.54 12.75 -1.43
N ALA A 83 7.21 12.67 -1.61
CA ALA A 83 6.58 11.85 -2.65
C ALA A 83 6.94 12.36 -4.05
N VAL A 84 6.91 13.68 -4.26
CA VAL A 84 7.30 14.33 -5.52
C VAL A 84 8.75 14.02 -5.89
N GLU A 85 9.67 14.16 -4.95
CA GLU A 85 11.09 13.91 -5.22
C GLU A 85 11.39 12.43 -5.41
N LEU A 86 10.70 11.53 -4.67
CA LEU A 86 10.80 10.09 -4.92
C LEU A 86 10.28 9.73 -6.31
N ALA A 87 9.10 10.20 -6.70
CA ALA A 87 8.51 9.89 -8.00
C ALA A 87 9.41 10.37 -9.16
N ARG A 88 10.04 11.55 -8.99
CA ARG A 88 11.02 12.07 -9.94
C ARG A 88 12.25 11.17 -10.04
N GLU A 89 12.81 10.75 -8.91
CA GLU A 89 13.97 9.86 -8.86
C GLU A 89 13.65 8.47 -9.44
N TRP A 90 12.51 7.89 -9.05
CA TRP A 90 12.03 6.59 -9.50
C TRP A 90 11.85 6.59 -11.02
N ARG A 91 11.23 7.63 -11.59
CA ARG A 91 11.04 7.75 -13.05
C ARG A 91 12.36 7.87 -13.82
N GLN A 92 13.39 8.48 -13.23
CA GLN A 92 14.70 8.63 -13.88
C GLN A 92 15.56 7.35 -13.79
N ASP A 93 15.27 6.47 -12.85
CA ASP A 93 16.00 5.23 -12.67
C ASP A 93 15.67 4.22 -13.78
N ARG A 94 16.68 3.86 -14.58
CA ARG A 94 16.55 2.96 -15.73
C ARG A 94 16.04 1.56 -15.39
N ILE A 95 16.16 1.13 -14.15
CA ILE A 95 15.72 -0.18 -13.68
C ILE A 95 14.36 -0.04 -13.03
N LEU A 96 14.20 0.89 -12.08
CA LEU A 96 12.99 0.99 -11.27
C LEU A 96 11.77 1.52 -12.05
N HIS A 97 11.92 2.37 -13.06
CA HIS A 97 10.76 2.90 -13.81
C HIS A 97 9.98 1.83 -14.59
N LYS A 98 10.58 0.66 -14.84
CA LYS A 98 9.91 -0.47 -15.51
C LYS A 98 9.03 -1.29 -14.58
N LEU A 99 9.05 -0.98 -13.28
CA LEU A 99 8.22 -1.64 -12.30
C LEU A 99 6.78 -1.18 -12.50
N GLU A 100 5.88 -2.14 -12.71
CA GLU A 100 4.42 -1.92 -12.68
C GLU A 100 3.89 -1.79 -11.24
N ALA A 101 4.78 -1.76 -10.25
CA ALA A 101 4.42 -1.73 -8.84
C ALA A 101 3.99 -0.34 -8.39
N LEU A 102 3.03 -0.32 -7.47
CA LEU A 102 2.51 0.89 -6.83
C LEU A 102 2.93 0.90 -5.35
N MET A 103 3.12 2.10 -4.82
CA MET A 103 3.39 2.34 -3.40
C MET A 103 2.32 3.26 -2.83
N ILE A 104 1.77 2.90 -1.66
CA ILE A 104 0.94 3.81 -0.86
C ILE A 104 1.81 4.32 0.29
N VAL A 105 1.73 5.62 0.57
CA VAL A 105 2.36 6.25 1.74
C VAL A 105 1.33 7.09 2.48
N MET A 106 1.37 7.10 3.80
CA MET A 106 0.42 7.87 4.61
C MET A 106 1.03 8.37 5.92
N ASP A 107 0.52 9.50 6.38
CA ASP A 107 0.79 10.06 7.70
C ASP A 107 -0.51 10.51 8.39
N GLN A 108 -0.40 11.33 9.44
CA GLN A 108 -1.55 11.90 10.15
C GLN A 108 -2.27 13.01 9.37
N SER A 109 -1.68 13.53 8.29
CA SER A 109 -2.23 14.61 7.47
C SER A 109 -2.94 14.11 6.21
N GLY A 110 -2.45 13.04 5.58
CA GLY A 110 -3.00 12.53 4.34
C GLY A 110 -2.36 11.23 3.86
N MET A 111 -2.68 10.86 2.62
CA MET A 111 -2.19 9.64 1.99
C MET A 111 -2.00 9.82 0.49
N LEU A 112 -0.98 9.19 -0.07
CA LEU A 112 -0.60 9.32 -1.47
C LEU A 112 -0.31 7.95 -2.07
N LEU A 113 -0.68 7.76 -3.33
CA LEU A 113 -0.25 6.67 -4.19
C LEU A 113 0.85 7.16 -5.13
N ILE A 114 1.94 6.42 -5.22
CA ILE A 114 3.12 6.73 -6.04
C ILE A 114 3.41 5.55 -6.97
N SER A 115 3.71 5.85 -8.24
CA SER A 115 4.06 4.87 -9.27
C SER A 115 5.47 5.08 -9.83
N GLY A 116 6.01 4.06 -10.50
CA GLY A 116 7.24 4.18 -11.29
C GLY A 116 7.12 5.06 -12.55
N GLY A 117 5.89 5.31 -13.03
CA GLY A 117 5.61 6.27 -14.11
C GLY A 117 5.79 7.73 -13.71
N GLY A 118 5.89 7.99 -12.40
CA GLY A 118 6.00 9.32 -11.82
C GLY A 118 4.64 9.96 -11.50
N GLU A 119 3.57 9.17 -11.47
CA GLU A 119 2.27 9.62 -11.01
C GLU A 119 2.23 9.70 -9.47
N ILE A 120 1.59 10.74 -8.96
CA ILE A 120 1.28 10.92 -7.54
C ILE A 120 -0.20 11.24 -7.44
N ILE A 121 -0.93 10.44 -6.69
CA ILE A 121 -2.39 10.51 -6.62
C ILE A 121 -2.81 10.57 -5.15
N GLU A 122 -3.56 11.62 -4.81
CA GLU A 122 -4.26 11.76 -3.54
C GLU A 122 -5.74 11.36 -3.76
N PRO A 123 -6.30 10.44 -2.95
CA PRO A 123 -7.69 9.99 -3.11
C PRO A 123 -8.70 11.02 -2.59
N ASP A 124 -9.75 11.32 -3.37
CA ASP A 124 -10.83 12.23 -2.95
C ASP A 124 -11.65 11.69 -1.75
N ASP A 125 -11.71 10.36 -1.60
CA ASP A 125 -12.50 9.68 -0.58
C ASP A 125 -11.66 9.05 0.53
N GLU A 126 -10.36 9.37 0.59
CA GLU A 126 -9.39 8.90 1.58
C GLU A 126 -9.37 7.37 1.76
N VAL A 127 -9.55 6.63 0.65
CA VAL A 127 -9.34 5.18 0.55
C VAL A 127 -8.45 4.89 -0.66
N LEU A 128 -7.36 4.14 -0.45
CA LEU A 128 -6.52 3.62 -1.53
C LEU A 128 -6.32 2.12 -1.34
N ALA A 129 -6.22 1.39 -2.45
CA ALA A 129 -5.79 -0.01 -2.41
C ALA A 129 -4.98 -0.36 -3.64
N ILE A 130 -4.02 -1.28 -3.47
CA ILE A 130 -3.09 -1.75 -4.50
C ILE A 130 -2.89 -3.27 -4.36
N GLY A 131 -2.30 -3.90 -5.38
CA GLY A 131 -2.02 -5.33 -5.40
C GLY A 131 -3.15 -6.17 -5.99
N SER A 132 -3.02 -7.50 -5.92
CA SER A 132 -3.86 -8.41 -6.70
C SER A 132 -5.35 -8.33 -6.38
N GLY A 133 -5.71 -8.09 -5.12
CA GLY A 133 -7.10 -7.89 -4.67
C GLY A 133 -7.48 -6.42 -4.48
N GLY A 134 -6.67 -5.48 -4.95
CA GLY A 134 -6.81 -4.05 -4.63
C GLY A 134 -8.19 -3.48 -4.96
N ASN A 135 -8.75 -3.82 -6.13
CA ASN A 135 -10.07 -3.33 -6.54
C ASN A 135 -11.22 -3.84 -5.65
N PHE A 136 -11.10 -5.06 -5.12
CA PHE A 136 -12.10 -5.61 -4.20
C PHE A 136 -12.01 -4.90 -2.85
N ALA A 137 -10.79 -4.74 -2.32
CA ALA A 137 -10.55 -4.02 -1.08
C ALA A 137 -10.98 -2.55 -1.17
N LEU A 138 -10.69 -1.87 -2.29
CA LEU A 138 -11.10 -0.49 -2.54
C LEU A 138 -12.62 -0.34 -2.51
N SER A 139 -13.33 -1.24 -3.22
CA SER A 139 -14.79 -1.23 -3.27
C SER A 139 -15.40 -1.46 -1.89
N ALA A 140 -14.87 -2.43 -1.14
CA ALA A 140 -15.30 -2.74 0.22
C ALA A 140 -15.03 -1.57 1.19
N GLY A 141 -13.81 -1.03 1.20
CA GLY A 141 -13.42 0.09 2.06
C GLY A 141 -14.28 1.34 1.81
N ARG A 142 -14.58 1.65 0.54
CA ARG A 142 -15.49 2.74 0.18
C ARG A 142 -16.91 2.53 0.68
N ALA A 143 -17.45 1.32 0.55
CA ALA A 143 -18.79 0.98 1.05
C ALA A 143 -18.85 1.09 2.58
N LEU A 144 -17.86 0.52 3.28
CA LEU A 144 -17.76 0.56 4.74
C LEU A 144 -17.61 2.00 5.25
N LYS A 145 -16.73 2.80 4.66
CA LYS A 145 -16.56 4.21 5.03
C LYS A 145 -17.86 5.02 4.88
N ARG A 146 -18.66 4.73 3.84
CA ARG A 146 -19.92 5.45 3.57
C ARG A 146 -21.06 5.02 4.49
N HIS A 147 -21.15 3.74 4.84
CA HIS A 147 -22.35 3.17 5.47
C HIS A 147 -22.12 2.65 6.89
N ALA A 148 -20.90 2.26 7.24
CA ALA A 148 -20.50 1.76 8.56
C ALA A 148 -19.64 2.81 9.29
N VAL A 149 -20.15 4.04 9.38
CA VAL A 149 -19.43 5.22 9.93
C VAL A 149 -18.93 5.07 11.37
N HIS A 150 -19.46 4.09 12.10
CA HIS A 150 -19.09 3.75 13.48
C HIS A 150 -17.79 2.95 13.58
N LEU A 151 -17.29 2.39 12.48
CA LEU A 151 -16.02 1.68 12.45
C LEU A 151 -14.85 2.67 12.51
N GLU A 152 -13.73 2.23 13.08
CA GLU A 152 -12.47 2.97 13.06
C GLU A 152 -11.69 2.70 11.75
N ALA A 153 -10.72 3.55 11.41
CA ALA A 153 -9.93 3.41 10.18
C ALA A 153 -9.26 2.03 10.07
N ALA A 154 -8.70 1.51 11.18
CA ALA A 154 -8.09 0.19 11.25
C ALA A 154 -9.07 -0.94 10.97
N ASP A 155 -10.30 -0.85 11.50
CA ASP A 155 -11.34 -1.85 11.27
C ASP A 155 -11.77 -1.83 9.81
N ILE A 156 -11.98 -0.65 9.22
CA ILE A 156 -12.34 -0.53 7.79
C ILE A 156 -11.25 -1.13 6.91
N ALA A 157 -9.98 -0.80 7.15
CA ALA A 157 -8.85 -1.32 6.35
C ALA A 157 -8.75 -2.85 6.46
N LYS A 158 -8.96 -3.40 7.66
CA LYS A 158 -8.96 -4.84 7.92
C LYS A 158 -10.13 -5.56 7.24
N GLU A 159 -11.36 -5.08 7.45
CA GLU A 159 -12.57 -5.68 6.89
C GLU A 159 -12.57 -5.60 5.35
N ALA A 160 -12.05 -4.51 4.79
CA ALA A 160 -11.87 -4.39 3.34
C ALA A 160 -10.97 -5.50 2.76
N LEU A 161 -9.88 -5.85 3.46
CA LEU A 161 -9.01 -6.95 3.05
C LEU A 161 -9.61 -8.33 3.32
N LEU A 162 -10.39 -8.50 4.39
CA LEU A 162 -11.11 -9.75 4.64
C LEU A 162 -12.08 -10.04 3.49
N ILE A 163 -12.88 -9.05 3.09
CA ILE A 163 -13.76 -9.15 1.92
C ILE A 163 -12.97 -9.45 0.65
N ALA A 164 -11.81 -8.79 0.45
CA ALA A 164 -10.96 -9.07 -0.69
C ALA A 164 -10.42 -10.52 -0.68
N SER A 165 -10.13 -11.08 0.49
CA SER A 165 -9.64 -12.46 0.65
C SER A 165 -10.71 -13.53 0.37
N GLU A 166 -11.99 -13.19 0.51
CA GLU A 166 -13.11 -14.07 0.19
C GLU A 166 -13.39 -14.14 -1.32
N VAL A 167 -12.91 -13.15 -2.09
CA VAL A 167 -13.16 -13.03 -3.53
C VAL A 167 -11.91 -13.31 -4.36
N CYS A 168 -10.77 -12.76 -3.97
CA CYS A 168 -9.53 -12.83 -4.74
C CYS A 168 -8.68 -14.04 -4.32
N VAL A 169 -8.47 -14.99 -5.24
CA VAL A 169 -7.61 -16.17 -5.03
C VAL A 169 -6.14 -15.84 -4.71
N TYR A 170 -5.72 -14.59 -4.93
CA TYR A 170 -4.36 -14.09 -4.65
C TYR A 170 -4.24 -13.29 -3.34
N THR A 171 -5.31 -13.22 -2.53
CA THR A 171 -5.35 -12.51 -1.25
C THR A 171 -5.81 -13.47 -0.15
N ASN A 172 -5.14 -13.48 1.00
CA ASN A 172 -5.55 -14.31 2.14
C ASN A 172 -6.02 -13.50 3.35
N SER A 173 -6.49 -14.21 4.38
CA SER A 173 -6.97 -13.63 5.64
C SER A 173 -5.88 -13.36 6.68
N ASN A 174 -4.59 -13.56 6.35
CA ASN A 174 -3.48 -13.25 7.25
C ASN A 174 -3.14 -11.76 7.13
N ILE A 175 -3.97 -10.94 7.75
CA ILE A 175 -3.94 -9.48 7.62
C ILE A 175 -3.13 -8.86 8.75
N ILE A 176 -2.29 -7.89 8.40
CA ILE A 176 -1.57 -7.02 9.32
C ILE A 176 -2.08 -5.61 9.12
N VAL A 177 -2.29 -4.89 10.21
CA VAL A 177 -2.75 -3.50 10.22
C VAL A 177 -1.73 -2.65 10.95
N GLU A 178 -1.40 -1.49 10.39
CA GLU A 178 -0.55 -0.47 10.99
C GLU A 178 -1.32 0.87 11.03
N GLU A 179 -1.27 1.55 12.16
CA GLU A 179 -1.95 2.84 12.39
C GLU A 179 -0.95 4.00 12.57
N VAL A 180 -1.35 5.23 12.24
CA VAL A 180 -0.56 6.46 12.42
C VAL A 180 -1.35 7.52 13.18
#